data_AF-A0A6F9BUR0-F1
#
_entry.id   AF-A0A6F9BUR0-F1
#
_cell.length_a   1.000
_cell.length_b   1.000
_cell.length_c   1.000
_cell.angle_alpha   90.00
_cell.angle_beta   90.00
_cell.angle_gamma   90.00
#
_symmetry.space_group_name_H-M   'P 1'
#
loop_
_entity.id
_entity.type
_entity.pdbx_description
1 polymer ?
#
loop_
_entity_poly.entity_id
_entity_poly.type
_entity_poly.pdbx_seq_one_letter_code
_entity_poly.pdbx_strand_id
1 'polypeptide(L)'
;MSMLAEPRRKQKWSVDPRNSAWSKDESKFGQKMLERMGWSKGKGLGRTEQGSTEHVKVKVKNNQLGLGTTTSHDDNWIAHQDDFNQLLADLNNCHGQNTANEKQQEKSFSLEEKSKTSKKRVHYMKFTKGFY
;
A
#
# COMPACT_ATOMS: atom_id res chain seq x y z
N MET A 1 0.40 -8.67 -24.24
CA MET A 1 0.40 -7.75 -23.08
C MET A 1 -0.96 -7.83 -22.41
N SER A 2 -1.11 -8.64 -21.36
CA SER A 2 -2.34 -8.71 -20.57
C SER A 2 -2.20 -7.82 -19.34
N MET A 3 -3.19 -6.97 -19.12
CA MET A 3 -3.17 -5.90 -18.13
C MET A 3 -3.04 -6.41 -16.70
N LEU A 4 -2.13 -5.80 -15.95
CA LEU A 4 -1.83 -6.00 -14.52
C LEU A 4 -2.93 -5.41 -13.60
N ALA A 5 -4.20 -5.60 -13.94
CA ALA A 5 -5.30 -5.03 -13.16
C ALA A 5 -5.77 -6.04 -12.10
N GLU A 6 -5.52 -5.70 -10.83
CA GLU A 6 -5.95 -6.48 -9.67
C GLU A 6 -7.47 -6.69 -9.68
N PRO A 7 -7.98 -7.88 -9.31
CA PRO A 7 -9.42 -8.16 -9.32
C PRO A 7 -10.19 -7.16 -8.45
N ARG A 8 -11.12 -6.40 -9.05
CA ARG A 8 -11.94 -5.40 -8.35
C ARG A 8 -12.85 -6.06 -7.33
N ARG A 9 -12.41 -6.12 -6.07
CA ARG A 9 -13.22 -6.63 -4.96
C ARG A 9 -14.22 -5.57 -4.51
N LYS A 10 -15.52 -5.83 -4.65
CA LYS A 10 -16.56 -4.93 -4.10
C LYS A 10 -16.53 -5.02 -2.58
N GLN A 11 -16.06 -3.96 -1.92
CA GLN A 11 -16.12 -3.85 -0.47
C GLN A 11 -17.53 -3.41 -0.08
N LYS A 12 -18.24 -4.24 0.69
CA LYS A 12 -19.54 -3.88 1.26
C LYS A 12 -19.29 -3.05 2.52
N TRP A 13 -19.41 -1.73 2.42
CA TRP A 13 -19.34 -0.87 3.59
C TRP A 13 -20.55 -1.10 4.48
N SER A 14 -20.35 -1.13 5.80
CA SER A 14 -21.44 -1.07 6.78
C SER A 14 -22.20 0.24 6.62
N VAL A 15 -23.48 0.27 7.02
CA VAL A 15 -24.35 1.47 6.98
C VAL A 15 -23.73 2.64 7.74
N ASP A 16 -22.92 2.36 8.76
CA ASP A 16 -22.14 3.37 9.46
C ASP A 16 -20.69 2.89 9.66
N PRO A 17 -19.80 3.13 8.68
CA PRO A 17 -18.42 2.65 8.73
C PRO A 17 -17.58 3.34 9.81
N ARG A 18 -18.04 4.48 10.36
CA ARG A 18 -17.36 5.21 11.43
C ARG A 18 -18.05 5.10 12.78
N ASN A 19 -19.15 4.34 12.85
CA ASN A 19 -19.98 4.20 14.04
C ASN A 19 -20.24 5.56 14.72
N SER A 20 -20.73 6.54 13.95
CA SER A 20 -21.00 7.91 14.42
C SER A 20 -22.48 8.18 14.71
N ALA A 21 -23.38 7.27 14.33
CA ALA A 21 -24.81 7.41 14.53
C ALA A 21 -25.17 7.46 16.02
N TRP A 22 -24.53 6.63 16.85
CA TRP A 22 -24.82 6.62 18.28
C TRP A 22 -24.32 7.85 19.04
N SER A 23 -23.22 8.48 18.60
CA SER A 23 -22.62 9.65 19.26
C SER A 23 -23.28 10.97 18.85
N LYS A 24 -23.98 10.99 17.71
CA LYS A 24 -24.73 12.15 17.21
C LYS A 24 -26.21 12.13 17.59
N ASP A 25 -26.68 11.05 18.19
CA ASP A 25 -28.09 10.90 18.57
C ASP A 25 -28.36 11.55 19.91
N GLU A 26 -29.04 12.70 19.86
CA GLU A 26 -29.41 13.50 21.02
C GLU A 26 -30.61 12.95 21.80
N SER A 27 -31.32 11.98 21.22
CA SER A 27 -32.58 11.47 21.79
C SER A 27 -32.39 10.38 22.83
N LYS A 28 -31.15 9.92 23.04
CA LYS A 28 -30.81 8.78 23.89
C LYS A 28 -31.11 9.02 25.36
N PHE A 29 -31.50 7.95 26.04
CA PHE A 29 -31.80 7.97 27.48
C PHE A 29 -30.67 8.58 28.32
N GLY A 30 -29.43 8.15 28.09
CA GLY A 30 -28.27 8.64 28.84
C GLY A 30 -28.03 10.14 28.66
N GLN A 31 -28.24 10.67 27.45
CA GLN A 31 -28.10 12.09 27.19
C GLN A 31 -29.20 12.90 27.90
N LYS A 32 -30.46 12.50 27.76
CA LYS A 32 -31.57 13.15 28.48
C LYS A 32 -31.39 13.11 29.99
N MET A 33 -30.85 12.03 30.53
CA MET A 33 -30.55 11.91 31.94
C MET A 33 -29.46 12.89 32.39
N LEU A 34 -28.37 13.02 31.63
CA LEU A 34 -27.30 13.97 31.90
C LEU A 34 -27.79 15.42 31.82
N GLU A 35 -28.58 15.75 30.80
CA GLU A 35 -29.19 17.08 30.64
C GLU A 35 -30.08 17.45 31.82
N ARG A 36 -30.89 16.49 32.31
CA ARG A 36 -31.71 16.68 33.51
C ARG A 36 -30.89 16.89 34.79
N MET A 37 -29.64 16.42 34.82
CA MET A 37 -28.69 16.65 35.92
C MET A 37 -27.89 17.95 35.75
N GLY A 38 -28.19 18.77 34.74
CA GLY A 38 -27.55 20.06 34.50
C GLY A 38 -26.31 20.01 33.61
N TRP A 39 -25.97 18.85 33.04
CA TRP A 39 -24.94 18.76 32.02
C TRP A 39 -25.45 19.34 30.69
N SER A 40 -24.57 19.95 29.88
CA SER A 40 -24.93 20.46 28.55
C SER A 40 -23.91 20.02 27.51
N LYS A 41 -24.38 19.86 26.28
CA LYS A 41 -23.57 19.38 25.16
C LYS A 41 -22.33 20.26 24.97
N GLY A 42 -21.17 19.63 24.90
CA GLY A 42 -19.87 20.29 24.72
C GLY A 42 -19.17 20.68 26.02
N LYS A 43 -19.81 20.53 27.18
CA LYS A 43 -19.17 20.76 28.48
C LYS A 43 -18.54 19.50 29.05
N GLY A 44 -17.38 19.68 29.70
CA GLY A 44 -16.75 18.63 30.49
C GLY A 44 -17.57 18.29 31.74
N LEU A 45 -17.40 17.08 32.25
CA LEU A 45 -18.00 16.66 33.52
C LEU A 45 -17.20 17.19 34.72
N GLY A 46 -17.83 17.24 35.89
CA GLY A 46 -17.21 17.67 37.16
C GLY A 46 -17.62 19.08 37.59
N ARG A 47 -17.32 19.42 38.85
CA ARG A 47 -17.76 20.69 39.49
C ARG A 47 -17.33 21.95 38.71
N THR A 48 -16.14 21.89 38.11
CA THR A 48 -15.51 22.97 37.35
C THR A 48 -15.40 22.64 35.86
N GLU A 49 -16.19 21.68 35.37
CA GLU A 49 -16.25 21.27 33.95
C GLU A 49 -14.90 20.80 33.37
N GLN A 50 -14.00 20.26 34.22
CA GLN A 50 -12.63 19.87 33.85
C GLN A 50 -12.53 18.50 33.15
N GLY A 51 -13.63 17.75 33.10
CA GLY A 51 -13.65 16.45 32.45
C GLY A 51 -13.45 16.55 30.95
N SER A 52 -12.86 15.51 30.36
CA SER A 52 -12.73 15.38 28.90
C SER A 52 -14.09 15.49 28.20
N THR A 53 -14.15 16.29 27.13
CA THR A 53 -15.34 16.41 26.27
C THR A 53 -15.44 15.26 25.26
N GLU A 54 -14.32 14.60 24.96
CA GLU A 54 -14.27 13.45 24.05
C GLU A 54 -14.06 12.14 24.81
N HIS A 55 -14.47 11.03 24.19
CA HIS A 55 -14.18 9.69 24.69
C HIS A 55 -12.72 9.31 24.42
N VAL A 56 -12.17 8.42 25.25
CA VAL A 56 -10.83 7.86 25.04
C VAL A 56 -10.83 6.99 23.80
N LYS A 57 -9.93 7.29 22.85
CA LYS A 57 -9.78 6.54 21.60
C LYS A 57 -8.74 5.44 21.78
N VAL A 58 -9.14 4.20 21.52
CA VAL A 58 -8.23 3.04 21.53
C VAL A 58 -7.81 2.71 20.12
N LYS A 59 -6.50 2.60 19.89
CA LYS A 59 -5.95 2.12 18.62
C LYS A 59 -5.97 0.60 18.63
N VAL A 60 -6.79 -0.01 17.78
CA VAL A 60 -6.82 -1.46 17.62
C VAL A 60 -5.56 -1.91 16.87
N LYS A 61 -4.86 -2.89 17.44
CA LYS A 61 -3.68 -3.51 16.82
C LYS A 61 -4.13 -4.69 15.97
N ASN A 62 -4.12 -4.50 14.65
CA ASN A 62 -4.46 -5.54 13.68
C ASN A 62 -3.22 -6.25 13.09
N ASN A 63 -2.03 -6.04 13.67
CA ASN A 63 -0.79 -6.63 13.20
C ASN A 63 -0.21 -7.61 14.23
N GLN A 64 0.67 -8.50 13.77
CA GLN A 64 1.39 -9.47 14.61
C GLN A 64 2.71 -8.92 15.16
N LEU A 65 3.07 -7.67 14.84
CA LEU A 65 4.34 -7.06 15.23
C LEU A 65 4.43 -6.81 16.74
N GLY A 66 5.65 -6.68 17.29
CA GLY A 66 5.84 -6.34 18.72
C GLY A 66 5.26 -4.96 19.09
N LEU A 67 4.94 -4.75 20.37
CA LEU A 67 4.58 -3.41 20.87
C LEU A 67 5.78 -2.46 20.68
N GLY A 68 5.53 -1.23 20.23
CA GLY A 68 6.59 -0.24 19.97
C GLY A 68 7.22 -0.29 18.58
N THR A 69 6.89 -1.28 17.75
CA THR A 69 7.30 -1.30 16.33
C THR A 69 6.55 -0.21 15.55
N THR A 70 7.29 0.70 14.92
CA THR A 70 6.71 1.72 14.02
C THR A 70 6.78 1.20 12.60
N THR A 71 5.66 1.24 11.87
CA THR A 71 5.52 0.74 10.49
C THR A 71 6.31 1.57 9.46
N SER A 72 6.93 2.66 9.87
CA SER A 72 7.24 3.78 8.97
C SER A 72 8.71 3.88 8.55
N HIS A 73 9.37 2.77 8.24
CA HIS A 73 10.72 2.86 7.64
C HIS A 73 10.93 2.04 6.36
N ASP A 74 10.05 1.08 6.04
CA ASP A 74 10.32 0.18 4.91
C ASP A 74 9.81 0.74 3.57
N ASP A 75 8.74 1.56 3.56
CA ASP A 75 8.15 2.08 2.32
C ASP A 75 9.03 3.15 1.62
N ASN A 76 9.86 3.88 2.38
CA ASN A 76 10.76 4.89 1.79
C ASN A 76 11.91 4.26 0.98
N TRP A 77 12.28 3.01 1.27
CA TRP A 77 13.37 2.34 0.55
C TRP A 77 13.00 2.02 -0.91
N ILE A 78 11.74 1.62 -1.15
CA ILE A 78 11.27 1.22 -2.48
C ILE A 78 11.03 2.46 -3.36
N ALA A 79 10.50 3.55 -2.79
CA ALA A 79 10.18 4.76 -3.54
C ALA A 79 11.40 5.42 -4.20
N HIS A 80 12.57 5.38 -3.56
CA HIS A 80 13.78 6.03 -4.10
C HIS A 80 14.50 5.21 -5.17
N GLN A 81 14.20 3.92 -5.32
CA GLN A 81 14.87 3.08 -6.31
C GLN A 81 14.45 3.47 -7.74
N ASP A 82 13.16 3.73 -7.96
CA ASP A 82 12.63 4.08 -9.28
C ASP A 82 13.10 5.48 -9.72
N ASP A 83 13.09 6.46 -8.81
CA ASP A 83 13.63 7.80 -9.05
C ASP A 83 15.14 7.77 -9.37
N PHE A 84 15.90 6.93 -8.66
CA PHE A 84 17.33 6.75 -8.92
C PHE A 84 17.60 6.08 -10.26
N ASN A 85 16.80 5.07 -10.64
CA ASN A 85 16.88 4.43 -11.95
C ASN A 85 16.55 5.42 -13.09
N GLN A 86 15.58 6.30 -12.88
CA GLN A 86 15.22 7.35 -13.85
C GLN A 86 16.36 8.37 -14.02
N LEU A 87 16.98 8.82 -12.92
CA LEU A 87 18.15 9.69 -12.96
C LEU A 87 19.31 9.08 -13.75
N LEU A 88 19.61 7.79 -13.54
CA LEU A 88 20.66 7.08 -14.27
C LEU A 88 20.35 6.98 -15.76
N ALA A 89 19.09 6.75 -16.13
CA ALA A 89 18.66 6.72 -17.53
C ALA A 89 18.86 8.09 -18.19
N ASP A 90 18.44 9.17 -17.53
CA ASP A 90 18.58 10.54 -18.03
C ASP A 90 20.04 10.97 -18.17
N LEU A 91 20.90 10.59 -17.21
CA LEU A 91 22.35 10.83 -17.30
C LEU A 91 22.99 10.06 -18.45
N ASN A 92 22.63 8.79 -18.64
CA ASN A 92 23.14 7.97 -19.74
C ASN A 92 22.66 8.52 -21.10
N ASN A 93 21.43 9.04 -21.18
CA ASN A 93 20.89 9.71 -22.36
C ASN A 93 21.61 11.03 -22.66
N CYS A 94 21.96 11.81 -21.62
CA CYS A 94 22.69 13.08 -21.78
C CYS A 94 24.16 12.88 -22.15
N HIS A 95 24.81 11.82 -21.65
CA HIS A 95 26.23 11.57 -21.90
C HIS A 95 26.50 10.66 -23.12
N GLY A 96 25.52 9.88 -23.57
CA GLY A 96 25.64 8.94 -24.69
C GLY A 96 25.62 9.55 -26.09
N GLN A 97 25.37 10.86 -26.24
CA GLN A 97 25.29 11.51 -27.56
C GLN A 97 26.65 11.84 -28.19
N ASN A 98 27.77 11.62 -27.50
CA ASN A 98 29.13 11.84 -28.04
C ASN A 98 29.91 10.55 -28.40
N THR A 99 29.32 9.37 -28.20
CA THR A 99 29.89 8.10 -28.66
C THR A 99 28.86 7.32 -29.46
N ALA A 100 28.46 7.90 -30.60
CA ALA A 100 28.05 7.10 -31.73
C ALA A 100 29.23 6.18 -32.09
N ASN A 101 29.21 4.93 -31.63
CA ASN A 101 29.71 3.74 -32.32
C ASN A 101 29.60 2.52 -31.38
N GLU A 102 28.89 1.50 -31.88
CA GLU A 102 28.86 0.11 -31.39
C GLU A 102 28.33 -0.14 -29.97
N LYS A 103 27.01 -0.33 -29.85
CA LYS A 103 26.48 -1.28 -28.87
C LYS A 103 25.81 -2.42 -29.61
N GLN A 104 26.49 -3.56 -29.61
CA GLN A 104 26.01 -4.85 -30.09
C GLN A 104 24.61 -5.09 -29.51
N GLN A 105 23.64 -5.33 -30.39
CA GLN A 105 22.41 -6.01 -29.99
C GLN A 105 22.81 -7.35 -29.40
N GLU A 106 22.80 -7.47 -28.08
CA GLU A 106 22.68 -8.77 -27.44
C GLU A 106 21.33 -9.34 -27.84
N LYS A 107 21.30 -10.05 -28.98
CA LYS A 107 20.17 -10.89 -29.35
C LYS A 107 20.08 -11.94 -28.25
N SER A 108 19.12 -11.77 -27.36
CA SER A 108 18.69 -12.79 -26.42
C SER A 108 18.23 -14.01 -27.23
N PHE A 109 19.16 -14.92 -27.49
CA PHE A 109 18.86 -16.12 -28.25
C PHE A 109 17.94 -16.99 -27.40
N SER A 110 16.73 -17.25 -27.91
CA SER A 110 15.82 -18.23 -27.32
C SER A 110 16.54 -19.58 -27.19
N LEU A 111 16.79 -19.98 -25.93
CA LEU A 111 17.36 -21.29 -25.60
C LEU A 111 16.50 -22.41 -26.19
N GLU A 112 15.20 -22.18 -26.36
CA GLU A 112 14.26 -23.11 -26.97
C GLU A 112 14.55 -23.35 -28.46
N GLU A 113 14.90 -22.31 -29.22
CA GLU A 113 15.13 -22.44 -30.66
C GLU A 113 16.48 -23.09 -30.99
N LYS A 114 17.52 -22.74 -30.22
CA LYS A 114 18.83 -23.39 -30.29
C LYS A 114 18.79 -24.87 -29.90
N SER A 115 17.92 -25.23 -28.96
CA SER A 115 17.82 -26.63 -28.52
C SER A 115 17.04 -27.51 -29.49
N LYS A 116 16.09 -26.96 -30.27
CA LYS A 116 15.37 -27.70 -31.33
C LYS A 116 16.24 -28.03 -32.53
N THR A 117 17.19 -27.17 -32.87
CA THR A 117 18.03 -27.30 -34.07
C THR A 117 19.34 -28.08 -33.83
N SER A 118 19.75 -28.22 -32.57
CA SER A 118 21.00 -28.91 -32.22
C SER A 118 20.85 -30.43 -32.23
N LYS A 119 21.67 -31.12 -33.03
CA LYS A 119 21.77 -32.59 -33.05
C LYS A 119 22.62 -33.16 -31.90
N LYS A 120 23.32 -32.32 -31.14
CA LYS A 120 24.21 -32.73 -30.03
C LYS A 120 23.51 -32.79 -28.66
N ARG A 121 22.31 -32.24 -28.51
CA ARG A 121 21.65 -32.07 -27.21
C ARG A 121 20.19 -32.54 -27.31
N VAL A 122 19.72 -33.29 -26.31
CA VAL A 122 18.31 -33.72 -26.24
C VAL A 122 17.44 -32.51 -25.89
N HIS A 123 16.47 -32.19 -26.74
CA HIS A 123 15.52 -31.11 -26.49
C HIS A 123 14.45 -31.55 -25.47
N TYR A 124 14.49 -31.01 -24.25
CA TYR A 124 13.50 -31.31 -23.21
C TYR A 124 12.63 -30.08 -22.91
N MET A 125 11.36 -30.15 -23.35
CA MET A 125 10.43 -29.02 -23.37
C MET A 125 10.12 -28.41 -21.99
N LYS A 126 10.29 -29.17 -20.90
CA LYS A 126 9.92 -28.66 -19.56
C LYS A 126 10.86 -27.59 -19.04
N PHE A 127 12.10 -27.47 -19.57
CA PHE A 127 13.12 -26.56 -19.04
C PHE A 127 13.63 -25.55 -20.07
N THR A 128 13.29 -25.69 -21.35
CA THR A 128 13.80 -24.79 -22.42
C THR A 128 12.90 -23.58 -22.68
N LYS A 129 11.68 -23.57 -22.14
CA LYS A 129 10.76 -22.43 -22.24
C LYS A 129 11.19 -21.36 -21.24
N GLY A 130 11.89 -20.33 -21.72
CA GLY A 130 12.18 -19.13 -20.93
C GLY A 130 10.87 -18.44 -20.55
N PHE A 131 10.80 -17.91 -19.33
CA PHE A 131 9.72 -17.01 -18.93
C PHE A 131 9.83 -15.73 -19.77
N TYR A 132 8.72 -15.34 -20.39
CA TYR A 132 8.55 -14.05 -21.07
C TYR A 132 8.59 -12.90 -20.07
#